data_AF-A0A420G0G8-F1
#
_entry.id   AF-A0A420G0G8-F1
#
_cell.length_a   1.000
_cell.length_b   1.000
_cell.length_c   1.000
_cell.angle_alpha   90.00
_cell.angle_beta   90.00
_cell.angle_gamma   90.00
#
_symmetry.space_group_name_H-M   'P 1'
#
loop_
_entity.id
_entity.type
_entity.pdbx_description
1 polymer ?
#
loop_
_entity_poly.entity_id
_entity_poly.type
_entity_poly.pdbx_seq_one_letter_code
_entity_poly.pdbx_strand_id
1 'polypeptide(L)'
;MTLKELAESFPDIYKQYSDHCSSRRMTLKPIDRLISFIESRYNISIINIVQEKNQNFKPCIRINGNETKYDISLPLSRSKSFLVTKAIEAINMGLAN
;
A
#
# COMPACT_ATOMS: atom_id res chain seq x y z
N MET A 1 -1.61 -6.15 6.35
CA MET A 1 -0.40 -6.92 6.03
C MET A 1 0.76 -6.42 6.87
N THR A 2 1.39 -7.31 7.63
CA THR A 2 2.63 -7.08 8.37
C THR A 2 3.85 -7.26 7.44
N LEU A 3 5.04 -6.80 7.86
CA LEU A 3 6.27 -7.03 7.09
C LEU A 3 6.63 -8.51 6.97
N LYS A 4 6.27 -9.33 7.98
CA LYS A 4 6.46 -10.78 7.94
C LYS A 4 5.58 -11.41 6.86
N GLU A 5 4.29 -11.08 6.86
CA GLU A 5 3.33 -11.56 5.84
C GLU A 5 3.75 -11.15 4.42
N LEU A 6 4.35 -9.96 4.27
CA LEU A 6 4.91 -9.48 3.00
C LEU A 6 6.10 -10.33 2.55
N ALA A 7 7.06 -10.58 3.45
CA ALA A 7 8.25 -11.38 3.15
C ALA A 7 7.90 -12.83 2.76
N GLU A 8 6.88 -13.39 3.41
CA GLU A 8 6.42 -14.77 3.15
C GLU A 8 5.59 -14.87 1.86
N SER A 9 4.68 -13.92 1.62
CA SER A 9 3.75 -13.99 0.48
C SER A 9 4.32 -13.40 -0.82
N PHE A 10 5.23 -12.41 -0.72
CA PHE A 10 5.77 -11.65 -1.86
C PHE A 10 7.27 -11.37 -1.70
N PRO A 11 8.13 -12.41 -1.72
CA PRO A 11 9.56 -12.30 -1.38
C PRO A 11 10.33 -11.33 -2.29
N ASP A 12 10.02 -11.29 -3.59
CA ASP A 12 10.70 -10.40 -4.55
C ASP A 12 10.39 -8.91 -4.29
N ILE A 13 9.13 -8.60 -3.97
CA ILE A 13 8.70 -7.24 -3.61
C ILE A 13 9.31 -6.86 -2.26
N TYR A 14 9.37 -7.80 -1.30
CA TYR A 14 10.02 -7.58 -0.02
C TYR A 14 11.51 -7.26 -0.17
N LYS A 15 12.22 -7.96 -1.05
CA LYS A 15 13.63 -7.70 -1.34
C LYS A 15 13.83 -6.27 -1.87
N GLN A 16 13.03 -5.86 -2.85
CA GLN A 16 13.08 -4.48 -3.40
C GLN A 16 12.78 -3.43 -2.32
N TYR A 17 11.81 -3.69 -1.45
CA TYR A 17 11.50 -2.83 -0.30
C TYR A 17 12.68 -2.72 0.67
N SER A 18 13.31 -3.85 1.01
CA SER A 18 14.45 -3.91 1.92
C SER A 18 15.63 -3.10 1.37
N ASP A 19 15.96 -3.28 0.09
CA ASP A 19 17.03 -2.54 -0.57
C ASP A 19 16.73 -1.02 -0.59
N HIS A 20 15.47 -0.65 -0.88
CA HIS A 20 15.03 0.75 -0.84
C HIS A 20 15.16 1.37 0.56
N CYS A 21 14.72 0.66 1.60
CA CYS A 21 14.77 1.15 2.98
C CYS A 21 16.18 1.19 3.56
N SER A 22 17.05 0.27 3.18
CA SER A 22 18.45 0.24 3.61
C SER A 22 19.23 1.49 3.17
N SER A 23 18.84 2.06 2.03
CA SER A 23 19.47 3.24 1.45
C SER A 23 19.03 4.59 2.07
N ARG A 24 17.93 4.61 2.83
CA ARG A 24 17.32 5.85 3.34
C ARG A 24 17.15 5.82 4.85
N ARG A 25 17.66 6.84 5.56
CA ARG A 25 17.27 7.11 6.96
C ARG A 25 15.80 7.55 7.00
N MET A 26 14.88 6.60 7.09
CA MET A 26 13.45 6.89 7.16
C MET A 26 12.94 6.93 8.61
N THR A 27 12.35 8.05 9.02
CA THR A 27 11.68 8.26 10.31
C THR A 27 10.21 7.85 10.31
N LEU A 28 9.69 7.33 9.19
CA LEU A 28 8.28 6.96 9.01
C LEU A 28 7.92 5.67 9.77
N LYS A 29 6.63 5.48 10.06
CA LYS A 29 6.10 4.21 10.60
C LYS A 29 6.18 3.10 9.52
N PRO A 30 6.27 1.81 9.90
CA PRO A 30 6.46 0.71 8.95
C PRO A 30 5.46 0.68 7.78
N ILE A 31 4.17 0.87 8.06
CA ILE A 31 3.12 0.88 7.02
C ILE A 31 3.25 2.07 6.07
N ASP A 32 3.66 3.23 6.59
CA ASP A 32 3.84 4.45 5.80
C ASP A 32 5.10 4.34 4.91
N ARG A 33 6.13 3.59 5.36
CA ARG A 33 7.29 3.24 4.52
C ARG A 33 6.89 2.35 3.36
N LEU A 34 6.02 1.36 3.59
CA LEU A 34 5.51 0.49 2.52
C LEU A 34 4.72 1.27 1.48
N ILE A 35 3.82 2.16 1.93
CA ILE A 35 3.07 3.05 1.05
C ILE A 35 4.05 3.91 0.24
N SER A 36 5.01 4.57 0.89
CA SER A 36 5.99 5.42 0.20
C SER A 36 6.83 4.65 -0.81
N PHE A 37 7.27 3.43 -0.47
CA PHE A 37 7.99 2.56 -1.41
C PHE A 37 7.12 2.25 -2.64
N ILE A 38 5.89 1.79 -2.43
CA ILE A 38 4.96 1.43 -3.50
C ILE A 38 4.73 2.62 -4.43
N GLU A 39 4.38 3.78 -3.89
CA GLU A 39 4.11 4.99 -4.68
C GLU A 39 5.35 5.55 -5.39
N SER A 40 6.55 5.32 -4.84
CA SER A 40 7.79 5.77 -5.47
C SER A 40 8.28 4.86 -6.59
N ARG A 41 7.89 3.59 -6.56
CA ARG A 41 8.46 2.55 -7.42
C ARG A 41 7.53 2.11 -8.53
N TYR A 42 6.22 2.17 -8.28
CA TYR A 42 5.18 1.72 -9.17
C TYR A 42 4.23 2.89 -9.47
N ASN A 43 3.56 2.84 -10.61
CA ASN A 43 2.50 3.78 -10.97
C ASN A 43 1.20 3.49 -10.20
N ILE A 44 1.31 3.47 -8.87
CA ILE A 44 0.24 3.29 -7.91
C ILE A 44 0.19 4.52 -7.02
N SER A 45 -1.01 5.01 -6.76
CA SER A 45 -1.24 5.99 -5.71
C SER A 45 -2.27 5.44 -4.73
N ILE A 46 -1.93 5.45 -3.46
CA ILE A 46 -2.80 5.01 -2.37
C ILE A 46 -3.59 6.25 -1.94
N ILE A 47 -4.55 6.63 -2.80
CA ILE A 47 -5.25 7.90 -2.71
C ILE A 47 -6.41 7.82 -1.72
N ASN A 48 -6.43 8.79 -0.79
CA ASN A 48 -7.58 9.22 0.00
C ASN A 48 -8.50 8.11 0.50
N ILE A 49 -8.11 7.69 1.69
CA ILE A 49 -8.99 7.35 2.80
C ILE A 49 -10.05 8.47 2.96
N VAL A 50 -11.21 8.36 2.29
CA VAL A 50 -12.30 9.35 2.43
C VAL A 50 -12.84 9.24 3.85
N GLN A 51 -12.71 10.30 4.65
CA GLN A 51 -13.25 10.35 5.99
C GLN A 51 -14.78 10.38 5.91
N GLU A 52 -15.40 9.26 6.27
CA GLU A 52 -16.83 9.22 6.54
C GLU A 52 -17.10 9.51 8.02
N LYS A 53 -18.37 9.76 8.37
CA LYS A 53 -18.77 9.99 9.76
C LYS A 53 -18.28 8.84 10.65
N ASN A 54 -17.86 9.18 11.88
CA ASN A 54 -17.40 8.24 12.93
C ASN A 54 -16.01 7.61 12.74
N GLN A 55 -15.03 8.33 12.16
CA GLN A 55 -13.64 7.84 11.99
C GLN A 55 -13.50 6.58 11.12
N ASN A 56 -14.52 6.32 10.32
CA ASN A 56 -14.56 5.25 9.36
C ASN A 56 -14.17 5.79 7.99
N PHE A 57 -13.55 4.93 7.19
CA PHE A 57 -12.95 5.36 5.94
C PHE A 57 -13.24 4.39 4.81
N LYS A 58 -13.52 4.94 3.63
CA LYS A 58 -13.60 4.17 2.37
C LYS A 58 -12.24 4.14 1.69
N PRO A 59 -11.58 2.98 1.59
CA PRO A 59 -10.30 2.86 0.93
C PRO A 59 -10.43 3.10 -0.58
N CYS A 60 -9.46 3.80 -1.16
CA CYS A 60 -9.37 4.01 -2.60
C CYS A 60 -7.92 3.79 -3.05
N ILE A 61 -7.75 3.17 -4.22
CA ILE A 61 -6.45 2.95 -4.85
C ILE A 61 -6.53 3.40 -6.30
N ARG A 62 -5.46 4.02 -6.80
CA ARG A 62 -5.29 4.32 -8.20
C ARG A 62 -4.12 3.53 -8.74
N ILE A 63 -4.33 2.76 -9.82
CA ILE A 63 -3.30 1.95 -10.46
C ILE A 63 -3.29 2.34 -11.93
N ASN A 64 -2.15 2.78 -12.47
CA ASN A 64 -2.03 3.22 -13.85
C ASN A 64 -3.08 4.27 -14.28
N GLY A 65 -3.43 5.18 -13.37
CA GLY A 65 -4.46 6.20 -13.59
C GLY A 65 -5.90 5.72 -13.36
N ASN A 66 -6.15 4.42 -13.27
CA ASN A 66 -7.47 3.85 -13.02
C ASN A 66 -7.79 3.79 -11.53
N GLU A 67 -8.88 4.43 -11.13
CA GLU A 67 -9.31 4.54 -9.73
C GLU A 67 -10.29 3.41 -9.35
N THR A 68 -10.00 2.72 -8.26
CA THR A 68 -10.87 1.70 -7.66
C THR A 68 -11.24 2.12 -6.24
N LYS A 69 -12.53 2.32 -6.01
CA LYS A 69 -13.11 2.59 -4.69
C LYS A 69 -13.67 1.30 -4.12
N TYR A 70 -13.34 1.02 -2.87
CA TYR A 70 -13.88 -0.14 -2.17
C TYR A 70 -15.07 0.29 -1.32
N ASP A 71 -16.22 -0.33 -1.56
CA ASP A 71 -17.44 -0.07 -0.77
C ASP A 71 -17.40 -0.83 0.57
N ILE A 72 -16.37 -0.52 1.36
CA ILE A 72 -16.15 -1.04 2.70
C ILE A 72 -15.76 0.12 3.62
N SER A 73 -16.22 0.06 4.87
CA SER A 73 -15.94 1.09 5.87
C SER A 73 -14.99 0.52 6.92
N LEU A 74 -13.77 1.05 6.99
CA LEU A 74 -12.70 0.53 7.85
C LEU A 74 -12.03 1.65 8.66
N PRO A 75 -11.52 1.36 9.87
CA PRO A 75 -10.64 2.27 10.59
C PRO A 75 -9.35 2.56 9.79
N LEU A 76 -8.76 3.74 9.99
CA LEU A 76 -7.59 4.24 9.24
C LEU A 76 -6.46 3.21 9.08
N SER A 77 -6.09 2.55 10.18
CA SER A 77 -5.00 1.57 10.22
C SER A 77 -5.30 0.32 9.39
N ARG A 78 -6.57 -0.12 9.36
CA ARG A 78 -7.03 -1.25 8.54
C ARG A 78 -7.14 -0.84 7.08
N SER A 79 -7.59 0.38 6.78
CA SER A 79 -7.65 0.89 5.40
C SER A 79 -6.26 0.92 4.75
N LYS A 80 -5.24 1.44 5.45
CA LYS A 80 -3.85 1.42 4.95
C LYS A 80 -3.35 0.01 4.69
N SER A 81 -3.57 -0.90 5.65
CA SER A 81 -3.15 -2.30 5.53
C SER A 81 -3.83 -3.02 4.36
N PHE A 82 -5.11 -2.76 4.15
CA PHE A 82 -5.90 -3.28 3.04
C PHE A 82 -5.40 -2.75 1.69
N LEU A 83 -5.19 -1.44 1.57
CA LEU A 83 -4.72 -0.83 0.32
C LEU A 83 -3.32 -1.27 -0.06
N VAL A 84 -2.42 -1.43 0.91
CA VAL A 84 -1.09 -2.00 0.66
C VAL A 84 -1.20 -3.41 0.08
N THR A 85 -2.09 -4.24 0.63
CA THR A 85 -2.32 -5.60 0.12
C THR A 85 -2.81 -5.57 -1.32
N LYS A 86 -3.80 -4.72 -1.64
CA LYS A 86 -4.33 -4.58 -3.00
C LYS A 86 -3.30 -4.04 -4.00
N ALA A 87 -2.45 -3.11 -3.57
CA ALA A 87 -1.35 -2.62 -4.38
C ALA A 87 -0.36 -3.73 -4.71
N ILE A 88 0.04 -4.53 -3.72
CA ILE A 88 0.98 -5.65 -3.92
C ILE A 88 0.39 -6.73 -4.83
N GLU A 89 -0.88 -7.08 -4.66
CA GLU A 89 -1.60 -7.98 -5.57
C GLU A 89 -1.56 -7.44 -7.01
N ALA A 90 -1.84 -6.15 -7.21
CA ALA A 90 -1.79 -5.52 -8.52
C ALA A 90 -0.39 -5.54 -9.16
N ILE A 91 0.66 -5.28 -8.37
CA ILE A 91 2.05 -5.38 -8.81
C ILE A 91 2.36 -6.81 -9.26
N ASN A 92 1.99 -7.81 -8.44
CA ASN A 92 2.27 -9.21 -8.73
C ASN A 92 1.50 -9.72 -9.96
N MET A 93 0.32 -9.16 -10.22
CA MET A 93 -0.46 -9.45 -11.43
C MET A 93 0.04 -8.69 -12.68
N GLY A 94 1.08 -7.86 -12.56
CA GLY A 94 1.60 -7.05 -13.67
C GLY A 94 0.66 -5.91 -14.09
N LEU A 95 -0.27 -5.53 -13.21
CA LEU A 95 -1.23 -4.45 -13.46
C LEU A 95 -0.65 -3.05 -13.17
N ALA A 96 0.50 -2.99 -12.51
CA ALA A 96 1.22 -1.77 -12.18
C ALA A 96 2.65 -1.85 -12.72
N ASN A 97 3.06 -0.81 -13.45
CA ASN A 97 4.40 -0.66 -14.03
C ASN A 97 5.31 0.18 -13.13
#